data_AF-A0A5B1MAF3-F1
#
_entry.id   AF-A0A5B1MAF3-F1
#
_cell.length_a   1.000
_cell.length_b   1.000
_cell.length_c   1.000
_cell.angle_alpha   90.00
_cell.angle_beta   90.00
_cell.angle_gamma   90.00
#
_symmetry.space_group_name_H-M   'P 1'
#
loop_
_entity.id
_entity.type
_entity.pdbx_description
1 polymer ?
#
loop_
_entity_poly.entity_id
_entity_poly.type
_entity_poly.pdbx_seq_one_letter_code
_entity_poly.pdbx_strand_id
1 'polypeptide(L)'
;MSCVFCAVVAGTAPAVKILEDDDHVAFLDIRPFTRGHTLVIPKQHFVDLTDAPAATLAGMIAVGQRIAQAARVSGLHADGNNLAINDGRAAFQSVFHIHLHVVPRRDGDRLSFAKGLLVRRDPDRETTGKILRAALAGSGTAPPD
;
A
#
# COMPACT_ATOMS: atom_id res chain seq x y z
N MET A 1 3.97 -5.40 22.62
CA MET A 1 4.23 -5.34 21.16
C MET A 1 4.83 -3.99 20.83
N SER A 2 6.04 -3.96 20.25
CA SER A 2 6.72 -2.72 19.86
C SER A 2 6.51 -2.45 18.36
N CYS A 3 5.30 -2.06 17.95
CA CYS A 3 5.02 -1.64 16.58
C CYS A 3 5.21 -0.12 16.46
N VAL A 4 6.10 0.32 15.57
CA VAL A 4 6.37 1.75 15.35
C VAL A 4 5.16 2.49 14.78
N PHE A 5 4.33 1.83 13.94
CA PHE A 5 3.11 2.43 13.40
C PHE A 5 2.00 2.54 14.44
N CYS A 6 1.86 1.57 15.34
CA CYS A 6 0.99 1.73 16.50
C CYS A 6 1.42 2.91 17.38
N ALA A 7 2.72 3.15 17.53
CA ALA A 7 3.22 4.33 18.26
C ALA A 7 2.90 5.64 17.54
N VAL A 8 2.91 5.68 16.19
CA VAL A 8 2.45 6.84 15.40
C VAL A 8 0.95 7.08 15.60
N VAL A 9 0.13 6.01 15.57
CA VAL A 9 -1.31 6.09 15.83
C VAL A 9 -1.58 6.62 17.24
N ALA A 10 -0.86 6.10 18.24
CA ALA A 10 -0.97 6.52 19.63
C ALA A 10 -0.37 7.91 19.94
N GLY A 11 0.29 8.56 18.95
CA GLY A 11 0.97 9.84 19.15
C GLY A 11 2.23 9.77 20.03
N THR A 12 2.76 8.57 20.28
CA THR A 12 3.97 8.35 21.08
C THR A 12 5.25 8.28 20.24
N ALA A 13 5.12 8.17 18.92
CA ALA A 13 6.21 8.36 17.96
C ALA A 13 5.92 9.56 17.04
N PRO A 14 6.94 10.35 16.66
CA PRO A 14 6.75 11.50 15.79
C PRO A 14 6.44 11.06 14.36
N ALA A 15 5.53 11.77 13.69
CA ALA A 15 5.23 11.61 12.28
C ALA A 15 4.71 12.93 11.69
N VAL A 16 5.00 13.17 10.40
CA VAL A 16 4.38 14.26 9.65
C VAL A 16 3.04 13.75 9.10
N LYS A 17 1.99 13.82 9.92
CA LYS A 17 0.63 13.43 9.53
C LYS A 17 0.07 14.44 8.52
N ILE A 18 -0.56 13.93 7.46
CA ILE A 18 -1.19 14.76 6.41
C ILE A 18 -2.70 14.54 6.31
N LEU A 19 -3.20 13.42 6.85
CA LEU A 19 -4.61 13.08 6.90
C LEU A 19 -4.82 12.11 8.06
N GLU A 20 -5.93 12.28 8.77
CA GLU A 20 -6.42 11.34 9.78
C GLU A 20 -7.95 11.36 9.72
N ASP A 21 -8.55 10.18 9.58
CA ASP A 21 -9.99 9.98 9.74
C ASP A 21 -10.25 9.02 10.92
N ASP A 22 -11.45 8.45 11.03
CA ASP A 22 -11.80 7.60 12.16
C ASP A 22 -10.99 6.29 12.19
N ASP A 23 -10.68 5.73 11.02
CA ASP A 23 -10.11 4.37 10.88
C ASP A 23 -8.66 4.36 10.37
N HIS A 24 -8.19 5.44 9.75
CA HIS A 24 -6.90 5.50 9.06
C HIS A 24 -6.10 6.75 9.41
N VAL A 25 -4.78 6.62 9.31
CA VAL A 25 -3.83 7.73 9.41
C VAL A 25 -2.91 7.69 8.20
N ALA A 26 -2.62 8.85 7.61
CA ALA A 26 -1.63 8.98 6.57
C ALA A 26 -0.53 9.97 6.97
N PHE A 27 0.72 9.57 6.75
CA PHE A 27 1.90 10.36 7.11
C PHE A 27 3.05 10.15 6.12
N LEU A 28 3.97 11.11 6.06
CA LEU A 28 5.11 11.03 5.15
C LEU A 28 6.11 9.95 5.59
N ASP A 29 6.60 9.19 4.61
CA ASP A 29 7.68 8.24 4.82
C ASP A 29 8.99 9.00 5.14
N ILE A 30 9.73 8.52 6.15
CA ILE A 30 11.02 9.09 6.57
C ILE A 30 12.16 8.76 5.59
N ARG A 31 11.99 7.74 4.74
CA ARG A 31 12.91 7.33 3.66
C ARG A 31 12.15 7.35 2.34
N PRO A 32 11.77 8.54 1.85
CA PRO A 32 10.90 8.66 0.69
C PRO A 32 11.60 8.21 -0.60
N PHE A 33 10.89 7.45 -1.46
CA PHE A 33 11.33 7.20 -2.83
C PHE A 33 11.29 8.49 -3.67
N THR A 34 10.26 9.31 -3.47
CA THR A 34 10.06 10.62 -4.09
C THR A 34 9.46 11.60 -3.08
N ARG A 35 9.58 12.90 -3.33
CA ARG A 35 8.93 13.92 -2.48
C ARG A 35 7.41 13.68 -2.45
N GLY A 36 6.85 13.64 -1.25
CA GLY A 36 5.44 13.33 -1.02
C GLY A 36 5.13 11.84 -0.87
N HIS A 37 6.13 10.96 -0.86
CA HIS A 37 5.93 9.54 -0.50
C HIS A 37 5.22 9.45 0.86
N THR A 38 4.01 8.93 0.82
CA THR A 38 3.09 8.85 1.96
C THR A 38 2.77 7.40 2.26
N LEU A 39 2.66 7.07 3.54
CA LEU A 39 2.16 5.81 4.05
C LEU A 39 0.75 6.02 4.57
N VAL A 40 -0.20 5.19 4.15
CA VAL A 40 -1.55 5.11 4.72
C VAL A 40 -1.64 3.83 5.53
N ILE A 41 -2.05 3.93 6.79
CA ILE A 41 -2.18 2.79 7.70
C ILE A 41 -3.57 2.77 8.33
N PRO A 42 -4.15 1.60 8.61
CA PRO A 42 -5.26 1.51 9.55
C PRO A 42 -4.78 1.84 10.97
N LYS A 43 -5.65 2.42 11.80
CA LYS A 43 -5.36 2.65 13.23
C LYS A 43 -5.27 1.34 14.00
N GLN A 44 -6.14 0.39 13.65
CA GLN A 44 -6.06 -0.98 14.15
C GLN A 44 -4.84 -1.70 13.55
N HIS A 45 -4.25 -2.59 14.32
CA HIS A 45 -3.05 -3.33 13.92
C HIS A 45 -3.43 -4.62 13.20
N PHE A 46 -3.10 -4.68 11.91
CA PHE A 46 -3.12 -5.87 11.08
C PHE A 46 -1.74 -6.04 10.46
N VAL A 47 -1.24 -7.26 10.35
CA VAL A 47 0.10 -7.53 9.86
C VAL A 47 0.17 -7.31 8.37
N ASP A 48 -0.75 -7.87 7.60
CA ASP A 48 -0.68 -7.95 6.15
C ASP A 48 -2.09 -8.10 5.52
N LEU A 49 -2.19 -8.53 4.26
CA LEU A 49 -3.50 -8.64 3.58
C LEU A 49 -4.35 -9.79 4.12
N THR A 50 -3.75 -10.75 4.80
CA THR A 50 -4.41 -12.00 5.20
C THR A 50 -5.20 -11.87 6.50
N ASP A 51 -4.89 -10.88 7.34
CA ASP A 51 -5.56 -10.64 8.63
C ASP A 51 -6.36 -9.33 8.67
N ALA A 52 -6.21 -8.44 7.69
CA ALA A 52 -6.97 -7.20 7.58
C ALA A 52 -8.39 -7.40 7.00
N PRO A 53 -9.46 -6.85 7.61
CA PRO A 53 -10.80 -6.91 7.05
C PRO A 53 -10.91 -6.19 5.69
N ALA A 54 -11.71 -6.73 4.77
CA ALA A 54 -11.89 -6.17 3.43
C ALA A 54 -12.35 -4.70 3.44
N ALA A 55 -13.23 -4.33 4.38
CA ALA A 55 -13.69 -2.95 4.54
C ALA A 55 -12.54 -2.00 4.95
N THR A 56 -11.65 -2.45 5.83
CA THR A 56 -10.45 -1.69 6.24
C THR A 56 -9.50 -1.47 5.06
N LEU A 57 -9.31 -2.50 4.23
CA LEU A 57 -8.50 -2.41 3.01
C LEU A 57 -9.13 -1.44 2.00
N ALA A 58 -10.45 -1.51 1.80
CA ALA A 58 -11.17 -0.60 0.92
C ALA A 58 -11.04 0.86 1.36
N GLY A 59 -11.19 1.14 2.66
CA GLY A 59 -10.95 2.47 3.23
C GLY A 59 -9.52 2.96 3.02
N MET A 60 -8.53 2.08 3.23
CA MET A 60 -7.11 2.41 3.02
C MET A 60 -6.83 2.81 1.56
N ILE A 61 -7.40 2.10 0.59
CA ILE A 61 -7.30 2.45 -0.84
C ILE A 61 -8.01 3.78 -1.13
N ALA A 62 -9.19 4.03 -0.56
CA ALA A 62 -9.91 5.29 -0.74
C ALA A 62 -9.13 6.50 -0.21
N VAL A 63 -8.50 6.37 0.96
CA VAL A 63 -7.58 7.40 1.51
C VAL A 63 -6.38 7.58 0.59
N GLY A 64 -5.77 6.49 0.11
CA GLY A 64 -4.67 6.55 -0.85
C GLY A 64 -5.03 7.27 -2.15
N GLN A 65 -6.23 7.04 -2.68
CA GLN A 65 -6.75 7.74 -3.86
C GLN A 65 -6.84 9.25 -3.63
N ARG A 66 -7.38 9.68 -2.48
CA ARG A 66 -7.47 11.11 -2.13
C ARG A 66 -6.10 11.77 -2.07
N ILE A 67 -5.11 11.09 -1.48
CA ILE A 67 -3.72 11.59 -1.40
C ILE A 67 -3.08 11.65 -2.80
N ALA A 68 -3.29 10.64 -3.63
CA ALA A 68 -2.79 10.61 -5.00
C ALA A 68 -3.37 11.75 -5.85
N GLN A 69 -4.66 12.07 -5.69
CA GLN A 69 -5.31 13.21 -6.32
C GLN A 69 -4.72 14.54 -5.82
N ALA A 70 -4.55 14.68 -4.50
CA ALA A 70 -3.93 15.86 -3.90
C ALA A 70 -2.50 16.09 -4.41
N ALA A 71 -1.70 15.03 -4.52
CA ALA A 71 -0.33 15.11 -5.04
C ALA A 71 -0.27 15.69 -6.45
N ARG A 72 -1.23 15.32 -7.32
CA ARG A 72 -1.30 15.78 -8.72
C ARG A 72 -1.63 17.27 -8.86
N VAL A 73 -2.47 17.82 -7.99
CA VAL A 73 -2.87 19.24 -8.03
C VAL A 73 -2.00 20.13 -7.14
N SER A 74 -1.10 19.55 -6.36
CA SER A 74 -0.20 20.27 -5.46
C SER A 74 1.05 20.82 -6.15
N GLY A 75 1.82 21.62 -5.41
CA GLY A 75 3.17 22.04 -5.80
C GLY A 75 4.22 20.92 -5.82
N LEU A 76 3.84 19.65 -5.60
CA LEU A 76 4.70 18.50 -5.89
C LEU A 76 4.77 18.18 -7.39
N HIS A 77 3.82 18.71 -8.18
CA HIS A 77 3.75 18.55 -9.64
C HIS A 77 3.80 17.08 -10.05
N ALA A 78 2.99 16.24 -9.41
CA ALA A 78 2.94 14.81 -9.72
C ALA A 78 2.15 14.58 -11.02
N ASP A 79 2.79 13.95 -12.01
CA ASP A 79 2.16 13.50 -13.26
C ASP A 79 1.57 12.09 -13.12
N GLY A 80 1.94 11.38 -12.05
CA GLY A 80 1.57 10.01 -11.76
C GLY A 80 1.63 9.70 -10.27
N ASN A 81 1.09 8.54 -9.88
CA ASN A 81 1.38 7.96 -8.57
C ASN A 81 1.54 6.45 -8.72
N ASN A 82 2.47 5.85 -7.98
CA ASN A 82 2.45 4.42 -7.72
C ASN A 82 1.77 4.17 -6.38
N LEU A 83 0.83 3.23 -6.37
CA LEU A 83 0.26 2.68 -5.15
C LEU A 83 0.82 1.28 -4.97
N ALA A 84 1.33 0.97 -3.79
CA ALA A 84 1.92 -0.34 -3.50
C ALA A 84 1.60 -0.79 -2.08
N ILE A 85 1.24 -2.07 -1.95
CA ILE A 85 1.20 -2.79 -0.68
C ILE A 85 2.24 -3.88 -0.80
N ASN A 86 3.18 -3.90 0.14
CA ASN A 86 4.15 -4.96 0.27
C ASN A 86 3.59 -5.98 1.25
N ASP A 87 2.98 -7.04 0.71
CA ASP A 87 2.32 -8.10 1.48
C ASP A 87 3.34 -9.21 1.83
N GLY A 88 3.85 -9.17 3.06
CA GLY A 88 4.85 -10.11 3.57
C GLY A 88 6.30 -9.74 3.28
N ARG A 89 7.23 -10.34 4.05
CA ARG A 89 8.68 -10.08 3.98
C ARG A 89 9.25 -10.27 2.57
N ALA A 90 8.79 -11.30 1.85
CA ALA A 90 9.24 -11.61 0.49
C ALA A 90 8.89 -10.50 -0.51
N ALA A 91 7.83 -9.74 -0.24
CA ALA A 91 7.40 -8.58 -1.02
C ALA A 91 7.99 -7.25 -0.50
N PHE A 92 9.05 -7.30 0.31
CA PHE A 92 9.72 -6.13 0.91
C PHE A 92 8.99 -5.45 2.07
N GLN A 93 8.03 -6.13 2.72
CA GLN A 93 7.47 -5.60 3.96
C GLN A 93 8.53 -5.57 5.07
N SER A 94 8.72 -4.39 5.67
CA SER A 94 9.70 -4.18 6.75
C SER A 94 9.06 -3.76 8.07
N VAL A 95 7.87 -3.14 8.02
CA VAL A 95 7.02 -2.88 9.18
C VAL A 95 5.78 -3.76 9.06
N PHE A 96 5.61 -4.67 10.03
CA PHE A 96 4.51 -5.64 10.10
C PHE A 96 3.25 -5.00 10.70
N HIS A 97 2.85 -3.89 10.10
CA HIS A 97 1.56 -3.23 10.25
C HIS A 97 1.20 -2.82 8.83
N ILE A 98 0.15 -3.40 8.26
CA ILE A 98 -0.21 -3.21 6.87
C ILE A 98 -0.27 -1.74 6.51
N HIS A 99 0.31 -1.39 5.37
CA HIS A 99 0.37 -0.01 4.90
C HIS A 99 0.35 0.05 3.39
N LEU A 100 -0.32 1.08 2.88
CA LEU A 100 -0.32 1.45 1.49
C LEU A 100 0.69 2.58 1.27
N HIS A 101 1.65 2.35 0.39
CA HIS A 101 2.51 3.39 -0.15
C HIS A 101 1.76 4.18 -1.22
N VAL A 102 1.80 5.51 -1.14
CA VAL A 102 1.40 6.44 -2.20
C VAL A 102 2.65 7.23 -2.59
N VAL A 103 3.20 6.92 -3.77
CA VAL A 103 4.46 7.49 -4.25
C VAL A 103 4.18 8.39 -5.46
N PRO A 104 4.22 9.73 -5.29
CA PRO A 104 4.09 10.65 -6.41
C PRO A 104 5.20 10.45 -7.44
N ARG A 105 4.85 10.54 -8.72
CA ARG A 105 5.76 10.36 -9.86
C ARG A 105 5.73 11.57 -10.76
N ARG A 106 6.86 11.84 -11.40
CA ARG A 106 7.00 12.90 -12.40
C ARG A 106 7.51 12.30 -13.69
N ASP A 107 7.08 12.85 -14.81
CA ASP A 107 7.60 12.43 -16.10
C ASP A 107 9.13 12.59 -16.15
N GLY A 108 9.81 11.52 -16.50
CA GLY A 108 11.27 11.49 -16.56
C GLY A 108 12.00 11.37 -15.22
N ASP A 109 11.35 11.10 -14.08
CA ASP A 109 12.00 10.96 -12.76
C ASP A 109 12.92 9.73 -12.61
N ARG A 110 13.02 8.89 -13.65
CA ARG A 110 13.90 7.71 -13.79
C ARG A 110 13.82 6.70 -12.63
N LEU A 111 12.78 6.74 -11.79
CA LEU A 111 12.64 5.78 -10.71
C LEU A 111 12.39 4.37 -11.26
N SER A 112 13.37 3.50 -11.05
CA SER A 112 13.42 2.15 -11.64
C SER A 112 12.96 1.08 -10.64
N PHE A 113 11.64 0.92 -10.49
CA PHE A 113 11.08 -0.25 -9.79
C PHE A 113 11.04 -1.52 -10.66
N ALA A 114 11.07 -1.34 -11.98
CA ALA A 114 10.59 -2.34 -12.94
C ALA A 114 11.66 -2.76 -13.96
N LYS A 115 12.95 -2.74 -13.59
CA LYS A 115 14.01 -3.22 -14.51
C LYS A 115 13.73 -4.69 -14.83
N GLY A 116 13.26 -4.94 -16.05
CA GLY A 116 12.90 -6.27 -16.56
C GLY A 116 11.41 -6.64 -16.50
N LEU A 117 10.48 -5.77 -16.11
CA LEU A 117 9.05 -6.10 -16.09
C LEU A 117 8.53 -6.48 -17.49
N LEU A 118 8.98 -5.78 -18.54
CA LEU A 118 8.57 -6.00 -19.93
C LEU A 118 9.11 -7.29 -20.56
N VAL A 119 10.09 -7.95 -19.93
CA VAL A 119 10.71 -9.18 -20.46
C VAL A 119 10.32 -10.44 -19.69
N ARG A 120 9.62 -10.29 -18.55
CA ARG A 120 9.11 -11.44 -17.78
C ARG A 120 7.93 -12.06 -18.54
N ARG A 121 7.97 -13.38 -18.71
CA ARG A 121 6.87 -14.18 -19.29
C ARG A 121 6.64 -15.41 -18.42
N ASP A 122 5.38 -15.67 -18.10
CA ASP A 122 4.97 -16.95 -17.53
C ASP A 122 5.03 -18.01 -18.65
N PRO A 123 5.82 -19.09 -18.49
CA PRO A 123 5.92 -20.13 -19.50
C PRO A 123 4.65 -20.97 -19.65
N ASP A 124 3.73 -20.99 -18.66
CA ASP A 124 2.49 -21.78 -18.70
C ASP A 124 1.34 -21.15 -17.90
N ARG A 125 0.73 -20.11 -18.48
CA ARG A 125 -0.38 -19.37 -17.87
C ARG A 125 -1.62 -20.21 -17.60
N GLU A 126 -1.87 -21.26 -18.37
CA GLU A 126 -3.06 -22.10 -18.21
C GLU A 126 -2.97 -22.94 -16.94
N THR A 127 -1.81 -23.57 -16.71
CA THR A 127 -1.55 -24.30 -15.47
C THR A 127 -1.52 -23.36 -14.26
N THR A 128 -0.83 -22.21 -14.36
CA THR A 128 -0.85 -21.18 -13.32
C THR A 128 -2.29 -20.76 -12.97
N GLY A 129 -3.13 -20.53 -13.98
CA GLY A 129 -4.54 -20.16 -13.79
C GLY A 129 -5.38 -21.26 -13.12
N LYS A 130 -5.15 -22.54 -13.46
CA LYS A 130 -5.84 -23.68 -12.82
C LYS A 130 -5.47 -23.78 -11.34
N ILE A 131 -4.19 -23.64 -10.99
CA ILE A 131 -3.71 -23.67 -9.61
C ILE A 131 -4.42 -22.60 -8.77
N LEU A 132 -4.47 -21.36 -9.26
CA LEU A 132 -5.10 -20.26 -8.53
C LEU A 132 -6.62 -20.43 -8.38
N ARG A 133 -7.34 -20.85 -9.43
CA ARG A 133 -8.79 -21.07 -9.35
C ARG A 133 -9.17 -22.17 -8.36
N ALA A 134 -8.38 -23.25 -8.30
CA ALA A 134 -8.61 -24.33 -7.34
C ALA A 134 -8.45 -23.84 -5.89
N ALA A 135 -7.43 -23.03 -5.62
CA ALA A 135 -7.23 -22.43 -4.30
C ALA A 135 -8.38 -21.48 -3.92
N LEU A 136 -8.83 -20.64 -4.86
CA LEU A 136 -9.94 -19.72 -4.63
C LEU A 136 -11.25 -20.46 -4.30
N ALA A 137 -11.57 -21.52 -5.05
CA ALA A 137 -12.76 -22.33 -4.80
C ALA A 137 -12.75 -23.00 -3.41
N GLY A 138 -11.57 -23.36 -2.89
CA GLY A 138 -11.40 -23.90 -1.53
C GLY A 138 -11.39 -22.85 -0.42
N SER A 139 -11.26 -21.56 -0.75
CA SER A 139 -11.05 -20.47 0.22
C SER A 139 -12.32 -19.81 0.75
N GLY A 140 -13.51 -20.17 0.23
CA GLY A 140 -14.81 -19.90 0.86
C GLY A 140 -14.99 -18.50 1.47
N THR A 141 -14.64 -17.42 0.77
CA THR A 141 -15.06 -16.07 1.13
C THR A 141 -16.15 -15.65 0.16
N ALA A 142 -17.41 -15.78 0.59
CA ALA A 142 -18.52 -15.14 -0.10
C ALA A 142 -18.27 -13.62 -0.11
N PRO A 143 -18.52 -12.91 -1.22
CA PRO A 143 -18.50 -11.45 -1.20
C PRO A 143 -19.54 -10.95 -0.19
N PRO A 144 -19.27 -9.86 0.54
CA PRO A 144 -20.30 -9.25 1.39
C PRO A 144 -21.44 -8.75 0.49
N ASP A 145 -22.67 -9.08 0.89
CA ASP A 145 -23.91 -8.57 0.30
C ASP A 145 -23.97 -7.03 0.29
#